data_AF-A0A7U3YMW8-F1
#
_entry.id   AF-A0A7U3YMW8-F1
#
_cell.length_a   1.000
_cell.length_b   1.000
_cell.length_c   1.000
_cell.angle_alpha   90.00
_cell.angle_beta   90.00
_cell.angle_gamma   90.00
#
_symmetry.space_group_name_H-M   'P 1'
#
loop_
_entity.id
_entity.type
_entity.pdbx_description
1 polymer ?
#
loop_
_entity_poly.entity_id
_entity_poly.type
_entity_poly.pdbx_seq_one_letter_code
_entity_poly.pdbx_strand_id
1 'polypeptide(L)'
;MRKMLIFGAVSLFTLTVVSLGTGQEATEQGCRQTLQANCTTCHGLKKICNKLDQQDADWKKIVANMGQKGNLSQEVQDTVVTCLTTTKEPKKLVCGQ
;
A
#
# COMPACT_ATOMS: atom_id res chain seq x y z
N MET A 1 -18.70 22.33 51.81
CA MET A 1 -19.27 21.11 51.20
C MET A 1 -20.74 21.34 50.91
N ARG A 2 -21.12 21.48 49.62
CA ARG A 2 -22.52 21.41 49.17
C ARG A 2 -22.52 20.99 47.70
N LYS A 3 -23.05 19.78 47.45
CA LYS A 3 -23.23 19.16 46.13
C LYS A 3 -24.10 20.07 45.26
N MET A 4 -23.60 20.52 44.10
CA MET A 4 -24.44 20.99 43.01
C MET A 4 -24.47 19.89 41.95
N LEU A 5 -25.61 19.19 41.91
CA LEU A 5 -26.08 18.44 40.77
C LEU A 5 -26.46 19.46 39.69
N ILE A 6 -25.82 19.42 38.52
CA ILE A 6 -26.33 20.06 37.31
C ILE A 6 -26.59 18.97 36.29
N PHE A 7 -27.86 18.96 35.89
CA PHE A 7 -28.54 18.08 34.98
C PHE A 7 -27.91 18.08 33.59
N GLY A 8 -27.78 16.86 33.05
CA GLY A 8 -28.25 16.50 31.71
C GLY A 8 -28.05 17.51 30.59
N ALA A 9 -26.93 17.36 29.88
CA ALA A 9 -26.92 17.52 28.44
C ALA A 9 -26.15 16.32 27.87
N VAL A 10 -26.83 15.18 27.74
CA VAL A 10 -26.35 14.09 26.90
C VAL A 10 -26.46 14.60 25.47
N SER A 11 -25.45 15.35 25.02
CA SER A 11 -25.25 15.58 23.60
C SER A 11 -24.94 14.23 22.99
N LEU A 12 -25.94 13.63 22.34
CA LEU A 12 -25.75 12.54 21.41
C LEU A 12 -24.85 13.07 20.29
N PHE A 13 -23.53 12.92 20.47
CA PHE A 13 -22.60 12.90 19.37
C PHE A 13 -22.87 11.60 18.62
N THR A 14 -23.70 11.66 17.58
CA THR A 14 -23.79 10.57 16.61
C THR A 14 -22.42 10.44 15.97
N LEU A 15 -21.63 9.45 16.41
CA LEU A 15 -20.42 9.02 15.72
C LEU A 15 -20.85 8.51 14.34
N THR A 16 -20.80 9.36 13.34
CA THR A 16 -20.77 8.94 11.95
C THR A 16 -19.43 8.25 11.73
N VAL A 17 -19.42 6.93 11.89
CA VAL A 17 -18.26 6.10 11.57
C VAL A 17 -18.13 6.11 10.05
N VAL A 18 -17.23 6.94 9.55
CA VAL A 18 -16.87 7.00 8.14
C VAL A 18 -16.04 5.74 7.84
N SER A 19 -16.70 4.68 7.38
CA SER A 19 -16.07 3.43 6.93
C SER A 19 -15.33 3.66 5.60
N LEU A 20 -14.10 4.17 5.67
CA LEU A 20 -13.20 4.35 4.50
C LEU A 20 -12.17 3.20 4.34
N GLY A 21 -12.24 2.13 5.13
CA GLY A 21 -11.15 1.15 5.27
C GLY A 21 -11.10 0.00 4.26
N THR A 22 -12.23 -0.42 3.67
CA THR A 22 -12.30 -1.73 2.99
C THR A 22 -11.63 -1.77 1.61
N GLY A 23 -11.63 -0.65 0.86
CA GLY A 23 -11.03 -0.60 -0.48
C GLY A 23 -9.50 -0.52 -0.48
N GLN A 24 -8.93 0.17 0.52
CA GLN A 24 -7.48 0.39 0.57
C GLN A 24 -6.73 -0.85 1.07
N GLU A 25 -7.27 -1.57 2.05
CA GLU A 25 -6.65 -2.82 2.53
C GLU A 25 -6.64 -3.93 1.47
N ALA A 26 -7.74 -4.08 0.73
CA ALA A 26 -7.85 -5.08 -0.35
C ALA A 26 -6.87 -4.79 -1.50
N THR A 27 -6.70 -3.52 -1.86
CA THR A 27 -5.74 -3.10 -2.90
C THR A 27 -4.31 -3.29 -2.45
N GLU A 28 -3.97 -2.96 -1.21
CA GLU A 28 -2.64 -3.23 -0.66
C GLU A 28 -2.32 -4.72 -0.58
N GLN A 29 -3.30 -5.55 -0.21
CA GLN A 29 -3.13 -7.00 -0.18
C GLN A 29 -2.89 -7.56 -1.58
N GLY A 30 -3.67 -7.13 -2.58
CA GLY A 30 -3.45 -7.50 -3.98
C GLY A 30 -2.04 -7.11 -4.45
N CYS A 31 -1.57 -5.91 -4.11
CA CYS A 31 -0.22 -5.47 -4.40
C CYS A 31 0.86 -6.37 -3.77
N ARG A 32 0.70 -6.75 -2.49
CA ARG A 32 1.63 -7.67 -1.80
C ARG A 32 1.70 -9.02 -2.51
N GLN A 33 0.54 -9.59 -2.85
CA GLN A 33 0.44 -10.88 -3.52
C GLN A 33 1.09 -10.85 -4.91
N THR A 34 0.81 -9.82 -5.72
CA THR A 34 1.39 -9.66 -7.05
C THR A 34 2.91 -9.56 -6.99
N LEU A 35 3.45 -8.73 -6.08
CA LEU A 35 4.90 -8.58 -5.90
C LEU A 35 5.56 -9.88 -5.43
N GLN A 36 4.97 -10.56 -4.46
CA GLN A 36 5.49 -11.82 -3.95
C GLN A 36 5.49 -12.91 -5.03
N ALA A 37 4.38 -13.10 -5.73
CA ALA A 37 4.24 -14.17 -6.72
C ALA A 37 5.10 -13.97 -7.98
N ASN A 38 5.35 -12.72 -8.39
CA ASN A 38 5.98 -12.43 -9.67
C ASN A 38 7.39 -11.86 -9.55
N CYS A 39 7.66 -11.01 -8.55
CA CYS A 39 8.94 -10.30 -8.46
C CYS A 39 10.00 -11.04 -7.64
N THR A 40 9.60 -12.08 -6.89
CA THR A 40 10.54 -12.87 -6.06
C THR A 40 11.12 -14.10 -6.77
N THR A 41 10.58 -14.48 -7.93
CA THR A 41 10.97 -15.67 -8.69
C THR A 41 12.45 -15.69 -9.09
N CYS A 42 13.05 -14.51 -9.32
CA CYS A 42 14.46 -14.39 -9.71
C CYS A 42 15.37 -13.91 -8.57
N HIS A 43 14.86 -13.05 -7.68
CA HIS A 43 15.58 -12.50 -6.53
C HIS A 43 14.58 -11.89 -5.54
N GLY A 44 14.96 -11.74 -4.27
CA GLY A 44 14.09 -11.08 -3.27
C GLY A 44 13.81 -9.59 -3.54
N LEU A 45 12.92 -9.01 -2.74
CA LEU A 45 12.42 -7.63 -2.90
C LEU A 45 13.39 -6.53 -2.43
N LYS A 46 14.57 -6.89 -1.92
CA LYS A 46 15.58 -5.94 -1.40
C LYS A 46 15.93 -4.83 -2.39
N LYS A 47 16.02 -5.15 -3.69
CA LYS A 47 16.31 -4.16 -4.74
C LYS A 47 15.19 -3.14 -4.91
N ILE A 48 13.93 -3.56 -4.79
CA ILE A 48 12.78 -2.66 -4.82
C ILE A 48 12.83 -1.74 -3.59
N CYS A 49 13.10 -2.29 -2.42
CA CYS A 49 13.23 -1.52 -1.18
C CYS A 49 14.31 -0.44 -1.24
N ASN A 50 15.50 -0.81 -1.70
CA ASN A 50 16.59 0.14 -1.88
C ASN A 50 16.26 1.23 -2.91
N LYS A 51 15.47 0.90 -3.94
CA LYS A 51 15.09 1.89 -4.96
C LYS A 51 13.94 2.78 -4.50
N LEU A 52 13.04 2.31 -3.65
CA LEU A 52 12.01 3.14 -3.00
C LEU A 52 12.61 4.20 -2.05
N ASP A 53 13.86 4.02 -1.60
CA ASP A 53 14.61 5.06 -0.87
C ASP A 53 15.13 6.20 -1.77
N GLN A 54 15.04 6.04 -3.08
CA GLN A 54 15.49 7.03 -4.07
C GLN A 54 14.28 7.78 -4.62
N GLN A 55 14.35 9.12 -4.61
CA GLN A 55 13.23 9.97 -5.03
C GLN A 55 12.98 9.96 -6.55
N ASP A 56 13.92 9.46 -7.36
CA ASP A 56 13.93 9.56 -8.83
C ASP A 56 13.66 8.23 -9.55
N ALA A 57 12.97 7.30 -8.88
CA ALA A 57 12.73 5.98 -9.44
C ALA A 57 11.77 6.02 -10.64
N ASP A 58 12.30 5.78 -11.84
CA ASP A 58 11.48 5.46 -13.02
C ASP A 58 11.00 4.00 -12.95
N TRP A 59 9.95 3.78 -12.14
CA TRP A 59 9.37 2.47 -11.92
C TRP A 59 8.84 1.82 -13.19
N LYS A 60 8.31 2.62 -14.13
CA LYS A 60 7.81 2.10 -15.41
C LYS A 60 8.95 1.45 -16.20
N LYS A 61 10.09 2.12 -16.33
CA LYS A 61 11.26 1.56 -17.01
C LYS A 61 11.86 0.37 -16.26
N ILE A 62 11.95 0.45 -14.93
CA ILE A 62 12.51 -0.64 -14.11
C ILE A 62 11.66 -1.90 -14.25
N VAL A 63 10.34 -1.78 -14.08
CA VAL A 63 9.41 -2.91 -14.17
C VAL A 63 9.37 -3.45 -15.59
N ALA A 64 9.40 -2.63 -16.63
CA ALA A 64 9.49 -3.09 -18.02
C ALA A 64 10.76 -3.93 -18.28
N ASN A 65 11.91 -3.46 -17.79
CA ASN A 65 13.16 -4.21 -17.90
C ASN A 65 13.09 -5.56 -17.15
N MET A 66 12.43 -5.60 -15.99
CA MET A 66 12.23 -6.86 -15.26
C MET A 66 11.20 -7.75 -15.95
N GLY A 67 10.16 -7.18 -16.53
CA GLY A 67 9.13 -7.87 -17.30
C GLY A 67 9.71 -8.59 -18.50
N GLN A 68 10.63 -7.96 -19.23
CA GLN A 68 11.36 -8.61 -20.34
C GLN A 68 12.23 -9.78 -19.85
N LYS A 69 12.91 -9.64 -18.71
CA LYS A 69 13.79 -10.68 -18.17
C LYS A 69 13.04 -11.85 -17.54
N GLY A 70 11.91 -11.58 -16.89
CA GLY A 70 11.09 -12.56 -16.18
C GLY A 70 9.86 -13.03 -16.97
N ASN A 71 9.70 -12.57 -18.21
CA ASN A 71 8.53 -12.84 -19.05
C ASN A 71 7.19 -12.50 -18.36
N LEU A 72 7.11 -11.34 -17.69
CA LEU A 72 5.91 -10.89 -17.00
C LEU A 72 4.89 -10.33 -18.01
N SER A 73 3.60 -10.66 -17.81
CA SER A 73 2.53 -10.06 -18.60
C SER A 73 2.46 -8.55 -18.40
N GLN A 74 1.89 -7.83 -19.38
CA GLN A 74 1.72 -6.38 -19.26
C GLN A 74 0.85 -6.01 -18.06
N GLU A 75 -0.20 -6.79 -17.78
CA GLU A 75 -1.08 -6.59 -16.63
C GLU A 75 -0.34 -6.65 -15.29
N VAL A 76 0.57 -7.62 -15.13
CA VAL A 76 1.42 -7.71 -13.92
C VAL A 76 2.32 -6.49 -13.82
N GLN A 77 2.92 -6.07 -14.92
CA GLN A 77 3.79 -4.89 -14.95
C GLN A 77 3.03 -3.61 -14.53
N ASP A 78 1.84 -3.40 -15.10
CA ASP A 78 1.00 -2.22 -14.80
C ASP A 78 0.53 -2.23 -13.35
N THR A 79 0.16 -3.40 -12.83
CA THR A 79 -0.21 -3.58 -11.41
C THR A 79 0.97 -3.23 -10.51
N VAL A 80 2.17 -3.74 -10.78
CA VAL A 80 3.36 -3.45 -9.97
C VAL A 80 3.72 -1.97 -10.02
N VAL A 81 3.68 -1.34 -11.20
CA VAL A 81 3.93 0.11 -11.32
C VAL A 81 2.91 0.90 -10.49
N THR A 82 1.64 0.53 -10.55
CA THR A 82 0.59 1.15 -9.74
C THR A 82 0.90 1.00 -8.25
N CYS A 83 1.17 -0.22 -7.78
CA CYS A 83 1.51 -0.48 -6.38
C CYS A 83 2.67 0.35 -5.86
N LEU A 84 3.69 0.61 -6.69
CA LEU A 84 4.90 1.33 -6.29
C LEU A 84 4.79 2.85 -6.41
N THR A 85 3.80 3.37 -7.15
CA THR A 85 3.68 4.81 -7.46
C THR A 85 2.43 5.48 -6.92
N THR A 86 1.33 4.74 -6.70
CA THR A 86 0.04 5.32 -6.27
C THR A 86 -0.29 5.03 -4.80
N THR A 87 0.34 4.02 -4.20
CA THR A 87 0.22 3.75 -2.77
C THR A 87 0.88 4.86 -1.96
N LYS A 88 0.25 5.31 -0.86
CA LYS A 88 0.83 6.35 0.02
C LYS A 88 2.14 5.92 0.69
N GLU A 89 2.25 4.65 1.07
CA GLU A 89 3.41 4.11 1.79
C GLU A 89 3.90 2.80 1.14
N PRO A 90 4.42 2.83 -0.10
CA PRO A 90 4.80 1.63 -0.84
C PRO A 90 5.89 0.84 -0.11
N LYS A 91 6.75 1.49 0.68
CA LYS A 91 7.74 0.79 1.51
C LYS A 91 7.09 -0.10 2.56
N LYS A 92 6.01 0.33 3.24
CA LYS A 92 5.31 -0.54 4.22
C LYS A 92 4.69 -1.76 3.55
N LEU A 93 4.34 -1.62 2.27
CA LEU A 93 3.78 -2.70 1.49
C LEU A 93 4.84 -3.74 1.10
N VAL A 94 6.03 -3.29 0.72
CA VAL A 94 7.06 -4.15 0.10
C VAL A 94 8.19 -4.55 1.06
N CYS A 95 8.57 -3.66 1.98
CA CYS A 95 9.82 -3.72 2.72
C CYS A 95 9.56 -4.08 4.19
N GLY A 96 9.74 -5.36 4.52
CA GLY A 96 9.43 -5.90 5.85
C GLY A 96 8.59 -7.17 5.82
N GLN A 97 8.32 -7.72 4.63
CA GLN A 97 7.79 -9.07 4.42
C GLN A 97 8.87 -10.12 4.78
#